data_AF-A0A6A2XAZ6-F1
#
_entry.id   AF-A0A6A2XAZ6-F1
#
_cell.length_a   1.000
_cell.length_b   1.000
_cell.length_c   1.000
_cell.angle_alpha   90.00
_cell.angle_beta   90.00
_cell.angle_gamma   90.00
#
_symmetry.space_group_name_H-M   'P 1'
#
loop_
_entity.id
_entity.type
_entity.pdbx_description
1 polymer ?
#
loop_
_entity_poly.entity_id
_entity_poly.type
_entity_poly.pdbx_seq_one_letter_code
_entity_poly.pdbx_strand_id
1 'polypeptide(L)'
;MGSLGEEDLAQMEILKHTNEEANIQEKVLMYLKDMRSAGHQNQTNNLKKLIVTKLRNDGFEASLCKTSWLCTSTHYKGAYEYIDVMVVENGRHKRVIVDIDFRPQFELARPTVRYKEMISNTPLIFVGSEEKLKQIIPLLCSAAKTLKENGLHVPPWRKHAYMHSKWLSKNCKKVSASPQDIDSVMRVIIIFIT
;
A
#
# COMPACT_ATOMS: atom_id res chain seq x y z
N MET A 1 -23.22 16.14 -14.08
CA MET A 1 -22.99 14.72 -13.74
C MET A 1 -22.22 14.13 -14.91
N GLY A 2 -20.91 13.97 -14.78
CA GLY A 2 -20.09 13.36 -15.82
C GLY A 2 -20.39 11.87 -15.89
N SER A 3 -20.59 11.34 -17.10
CA SER A 3 -20.65 9.90 -17.35
C SER A 3 -19.44 9.22 -16.71
N LEU A 4 -19.64 8.14 -15.95
CA LEU A 4 -18.52 7.27 -15.56
C LEU A 4 -17.85 6.76 -16.84
N GLY A 5 -16.54 6.98 -16.97
CA GLY A 5 -15.77 6.47 -18.11
C GLY A 5 -15.57 4.96 -18.00
N GLU A 6 -15.29 4.28 -19.11
CA GLU A 6 -14.98 2.84 -19.13
C GLU A 6 -13.80 2.50 -18.21
N GLU A 7 -12.80 3.39 -18.12
CA GLU A 7 -11.66 3.24 -17.21
C GLU A 7 -12.07 3.27 -15.73
N ASP A 8 -13.09 4.08 -15.38
CA ASP A 8 -13.57 4.17 -14.00
C ASP A 8 -14.29 2.88 -13.60
N LEU A 9 -15.09 2.32 -14.51
CA LEU A 9 -15.74 1.03 -14.34
C LEU A 9 -14.72 -0.11 -14.20
N ALA A 10 -13.70 -0.12 -15.06
CA ALA A 10 -12.61 -1.10 -14.98
C ALA A 10 -11.85 -1.00 -13.64
N GLN A 11 -11.54 0.22 -13.19
CA GLN A 11 -10.94 0.47 -11.89
C GLN A 11 -11.80 -0.08 -10.75
N MET A 12 -13.11 0.20 -10.76
CA MET A 12 -14.03 -0.29 -9.74
C MET A 12 -14.12 -1.82 -9.74
N GLU A 13 -14.15 -2.45 -10.92
CA GLU A 13 -14.19 -3.91 -11.04
C GLU A 13 -12.93 -4.57 -10.47
N ILE A 14 -11.75 -4.07 -10.82
CA ILE A 14 -10.46 -4.59 -10.33
C ILE A 14 -10.37 -4.48 -8.79
N LEU A 15 -10.92 -3.40 -8.23
CA LEU A 15 -10.84 -3.08 -6.80
C LEU A 15 -11.95 -3.70 -5.94
N LYS A 16 -12.85 -4.51 -6.50
CA LYS A 16 -13.81 -5.28 -5.70
C LYS A 16 -13.09 -6.26 -4.79
N HIS A 17 -13.34 -6.23 -3.49
CA HIS A 17 -12.70 -7.13 -2.54
C HIS A 17 -13.31 -8.54 -2.57
N THR A 18 -12.49 -9.56 -2.37
CA THR A 18 -12.99 -10.89 -1.96
C THR A 18 -13.34 -10.88 -0.47
N ASN A 19 -13.99 -11.93 0.03
CA ASN A 19 -14.36 -12.03 1.45
C ASN A 19 -13.14 -11.92 2.38
N GLU A 20 -12.03 -12.57 2.01
CA GLU A 20 -10.79 -12.52 2.79
C GLU A 20 -10.15 -11.12 2.77
N GLU A 21 -10.13 -10.48 1.61
CA GLU A 21 -9.60 -9.11 1.49
C GLU A 21 -10.46 -8.11 2.27
N ALA A 22 -11.79 -8.25 2.26
CA ALA A 22 -12.70 -7.41 3.03
C ALA A 22 -12.50 -7.58 4.55
N ASN A 23 -12.33 -8.82 5.03
CA ASN A 23 -12.02 -9.11 6.43
C ASN A 23 -10.70 -8.46 6.87
N ILE A 24 -9.64 -8.63 6.07
CA ILE A 24 -8.34 -7.98 6.32
C ILE A 24 -8.50 -6.45 6.35
N GLN A 25 -9.24 -5.88 5.41
CA GLN A 25 -9.46 -4.43 5.35
C GLN A 25 -10.19 -3.91 6.59
N GLU A 26 -11.24 -4.60 7.04
CA GLU A 26 -12.00 -4.22 8.24
C GLU A 26 -11.09 -4.22 9.48
N LYS A 27 -10.30 -5.28 9.66
CA LYS A 27 -9.33 -5.38 10.77
C LYS A 27 -8.28 -4.28 10.73
N VAL A 28 -7.70 -4.02 9.55
CA VAL A 28 -6.71 -2.94 9.38
C VAL A 28 -7.31 -1.58 9.73
N LEU A 29 -8.54 -1.31 9.28
CA LEU A 29 -9.25 -0.07 9.61
C LEU A 29 -9.54 0.06 11.11
N MET A 30 -9.94 -1.03 11.76
CA MET A 30 -10.13 -1.07 13.22
C MET A 30 -8.82 -0.73 13.94
N TYR A 31 -7.72 -1.41 13.62
CA TYR A 31 -6.42 -1.16 14.25
C TYR A 31 -5.93 0.28 14.08
N LEU A 32 -6.13 0.87 12.90
CA LEU A 32 -5.75 2.25 12.65
C LEU A 32 -6.56 3.25 13.48
N LYS A 33 -7.86 2.97 13.73
CA LYS A 33 -8.70 3.80 14.60
C LYS A 33 -8.26 3.72 16.06
N ASP A 34 -7.97 2.51 16.54
CA ASP A 34 -7.50 2.28 17.90
C ASP A 34 -6.18 3.00 18.17
N MET A 35 -5.23 2.92 17.22
CA MET A 35 -3.92 3.57 17.34
C MET A 35 -3.99 5.09 17.37
N ARG A 36 -4.90 5.70 16.57
CA ARG A 36 -5.10 7.15 16.60
C ARG A 36 -5.66 7.63 17.93
N SER A 37 -6.50 6.81 18.56
CA SER A 37 -7.12 7.13 19.86
C SER A 37 -6.13 7.04 21.03
N ALA A 38 -5.04 6.28 20.87
CA ALA A 38 -4.01 6.08 21.90
C ALA A 38 -2.92 7.17 21.95
N GLY A 39 -3.04 8.26 21.18
CA GLY A 39 -2.09 9.39 21.23
C GLY A 39 -0.69 9.12 20.67
N HIS A 40 -0.47 7.97 20.04
CA HIS A 40 0.82 7.64 19.41
C HIS A 40 1.05 8.49 18.14
N GLN A 41 1.83 9.58 18.26
CA GLN A 41 2.34 10.29 17.09
C GLN A 41 3.44 9.45 16.44
N ASN A 42 3.12 8.76 15.34
CA ASN A 42 3.97 7.69 14.80
C ASN A 42 4.43 7.90 13.36
N GLN A 43 5.70 7.59 13.15
CA GLN A 43 6.33 7.30 11.87
C GLN A 43 5.62 6.12 11.18
N THR A 44 5.36 6.21 9.87
CA THR A 44 4.57 5.23 9.08
C THR A 44 5.08 3.79 9.18
N ASN A 45 6.40 3.58 9.26
CA ASN A 45 6.98 2.24 9.44
C ASN A 45 6.58 1.61 10.78
N ASN A 46 6.44 2.41 11.85
CA ASN A 46 5.98 1.90 13.14
C ASN A 46 4.52 1.47 13.09
N LEU A 47 3.68 2.20 12.35
CA LEU A 47 2.27 1.81 12.13
C LEU A 47 2.17 0.47 11.40
N LYS A 48 2.94 0.26 10.33
CA LYS A 48 2.92 -1.01 9.59
C LYS A 48 3.37 -2.19 10.45
N LYS A 49 4.42 -2.01 11.28
CA LYS A 49 4.85 -3.01 12.27
C LYS A 49 3.73 -3.37 13.26
N LEU A 50 3.06 -2.36 13.81
CA LEU A 50 1.96 -2.57 14.76
C LEU A 50 0.78 -3.32 14.13
N ILE A 51 0.41 -2.98 12.89
CA ILE A 51 -0.63 -3.70 12.14
C ILE A 51 -0.23 -5.15 11.92
N VAL A 52 1.01 -5.44 11.54
CA VAL A 52 1.51 -6.82 11.40
C VAL A 52 1.38 -7.59 12.72
N THR A 53 1.75 -6.99 13.84
CA THR A 53 1.60 -7.62 15.16
C THR A 53 0.14 -7.91 15.50
N LYS A 54 -0.77 -6.94 15.26
CA LYS A 54 -2.21 -7.12 15.51
C LYS A 54 -2.82 -8.20 14.61
N LEU A 55 -2.50 -8.22 13.32
CA LEU A 55 -2.92 -9.27 12.40
C LEU A 55 -2.43 -10.66 12.84
N ARG A 56 -1.19 -10.78 13.31
CA ARG A 56 -0.66 -12.05 13.83
C ARG A 56 -1.38 -12.51 15.10
N ASN A 57 -1.69 -11.60 16.01
CA ASN A 57 -2.44 -11.91 17.22
C ASN A 57 -3.86 -12.42 16.89
N ASP A 58 -4.43 -11.93 15.79
CA ASP A 58 -5.71 -12.39 15.24
C ASP A 58 -5.60 -13.66 14.38
N GLY A 59 -4.42 -14.29 14.31
CA GLY A 59 -4.20 -15.57 13.65
C GLY A 59 -3.82 -15.50 12.17
N PHE A 60 -3.62 -14.30 11.60
CA PHE A 60 -3.19 -14.16 10.20
C PHE A 60 -1.68 -14.40 10.05
N GLU A 61 -1.29 -15.07 8.96
CA GLU A 61 0.11 -15.12 8.52
C GLU A 61 0.49 -13.78 7.86
N ALA A 62 0.85 -12.79 8.67
CA ALA A 62 1.24 -11.46 8.22
C ALA A 62 2.75 -11.18 8.39
N SER A 63 3.35 -10.37 7.52
CA SER A 63 4.73 -9.91 7.63
C SER A 63 4.94 -8.56 6.95
N LEU A 64 6.03 -7.86 7.29
CA LEU A 64 6.46 -6.71 6.49
C LEU A 64 7.24 -7.21 5.28
N CYS A 65 6.88 -6.72 4.10
CA CYS A 65 7.68 -6.88 2.91
C CYS A 65 8.39 -5.57 2.59
N LYS A 66 9.72 -5.64 2.47
CA LYS A 66 10.54 -4.53 1.98
C LYS A 66 11.10 -4.89 0.61
N THR A 67 10.75 -4.10 -0.39
CA THR A 67 11.33 -4.18 -1.74
C THR A 67 12.40 -3.11 -1.90
N SER A 68 13.35 -3.38 -2.78
CA SER A 68 14.29 -2.36 -3.26
C SER A 68 14.55 -2.58 -4.74
N TRP A 69 14.97 -1.57 -5.48
CA TRP A 69 15.34 -1.78 -6.88
C TRP A 69 16.52 -0.90 -7.22
N LEU A 70 17.42 -1.45 -8.03
CA LEU A 70 18.66 -0.80 -8.39
C LEU A 70 18.42 0.30 -9.41
N CYS A 71 19.31 1.30 -9.37
CA CYS A 71 19.40 2.27 -10.44
C CYS A 71 19.87 1.54 -11.71
N THR A 72 19.12 1.65 -12.80
CA THR A 72 19.64 1.33 -14.14
C THR A 72 19.78 2.65 -14.90
N SER A 73 20.36 2.64 -16.10
CA SER A 73 20.47 3.85 -16.95
C SER A 73 19.13 4.56 -17.22
N THR A 74 18.00 3.87 -16.98
CA THR A 74 16.64 4.37 -17.20
C THR A 74 15.76 4.38 -15.93
N HIS A 75 16.25 3.92 -14.78
CA HIS A 75 15.46 3.74 -13.55
C HIS A 75 16.16 4.32 -12.33
N TYR A 76 15.37 4.96 -11.45
CA TYR A 76 15.85 5.53 -10.19
C TYR A 76 15.83 4.48 -9.09
N LYS A 77 16.89 4.44 -8.27
CA LYS A 77 16.95 3.58 -7.08
C LYS A 77 15.79 3.94 -6.13
N GLY A 78 15.18 2.92 -5.55
CA GLY A 78 14.15 3.11 -4.54
C GLY A 78 14.01 1.91 -3.63
N ALA A 79 13.29 2.11 -2.54
CA ALA A 79 12.85 1.07 -1.63
C ALA A 79 11.45 1.39 -1.15
N TYR A 80 10.67 0.35 -0.85
CA TYR A 80 9.30 0.51 -0.40
C TYR A 80 8.95 -0.58 0.60
N GLU A 81 8.07 -0.26 1.53
CA GLU A 81 7.62 -1.18 2.59
C GLU A 81 6.10 -1.20 2.64
N TYR A 82 5.56 -2.41 2.66
CA TYR A 82 4.14 -2.72 2.74
C TYR A 82 3.94 -4.01 3.54
N ILE A 83 2.69 -4.37 3.80
CA ILE A 83 2.33 -5.56 4.57
C ILE A 83 1.93 -6.68 3.63
N ASP A 84 2.45 -7.87 3.90
CA ASP A 84 2.21 -9.11 3.18
C ASP A 84 1.39 -10.05 4.06
N VAL A 85 0.24 -10.52 3.58
CA VAL A 85 -0.63 -11.45 4.29
C VAL A 85 -0.88 -12.67 3.42
N MET A 86 -0.64 -13.87 3.97
CA MET A 86 -1.03 -15.12 3.32
C MET A 86 -2.42 -15.53 3.81
N VAL A 87 -3.34 -15.74 2.87
CA VAL A 87 -4.69 -16.25 3.13
C VAL A 87 -4.90 -17.58 2.41
N VAL A 88 -5.87 -18.36 2.86
CA VAL A 88 -6.29 -19.58 2.17
C VAL A 88 -7.65 -19.32 1.53
N GLU A 89 -7.68 -19.23 0.20
CA GLU A 89 -8.90 -19.02 -0.58
C GLU A 89 -9.14 -20.27 -1.43
N ASN A 90 -10.30 -20.91 -1.29
CA ASN A 90 -10.64 -22.16 -1.98
C ASN A 90 -9.57 -23.26 -1.83
N GLY A 91 -8.99 -23.39 -0.63
CA GLY A 91 -7.95 -24.38 -0.32
C GLY A 91 -6.58 -24.08 -0.91
N ARG A 92 -6.36 -22.89 -1.50
CA ARG A 92 -5.07 -22.46 -2.05
C ARG A 92 -4.53 -21.26 -1.28
N HIS A 93 -3.24 -21.29 -0.98
CA HIS A 93 -2.56 -20.12 -0.42
C HIS A 93 -2.51 -19.01 -1.46
N LYS A 94 -3.00 -17.84 -1.06
CA LYS A 94 -3.02 -16.63 -1.88
C LYS A 94 -2.35 -15.50 -1.12
N ARG A 95 -1.53 -14.76 -1.83
CA ARG A 95 -0.83 -13.60 -1.31
C ARG A 95 -1.71 -12.36 -1.43
N VAL A 96 -1.95 -11.68 -0.30
CA VAL A 96 -2.68 -10.42 -0.21
C VAL A 96 -1.71 -9.32 0.23
N ILE A 97 -1.65 -8.25 -0.54
CA ILE A 97 -0.85 -7.06 -0.27
C ILE A 97 -1.73 -6.05 0.45
N VAL A 98 -1.22 -5.54 1.57
CA VAL A 98 -1.84 -4.46 2.33
C VAL A 98 -0.90 -3.24 2.31
N ASP A 99 -1.37 -2.12 1.77
CA ASP A 99 -0.64 -0.85 1.77
C ASP A 99 -1.51 0.28 2.29
N ILE A 100 -1.17 0.78 3.47
CA ILE A 100 -1.91 1.85 4.16
C ILE A 100 -1.66 3.25 3.58
N ASP A 101 -0.67 3.38 2.69
CA ASP A 101 -0.27 4.65 2.06
C ASP A 101 -0.49 4.62 0.53
N PHE A 102 -1.42 3.80 0.04
CA PHE A 102 -1.53 3.47 -1.39
C PHE A 102 -1.90 4.67 -2.26
N ARG A 103 -3.05 5.34 -2.02
CA ARG A 103 -3.50 6.49 -2.84
C ARG A 103 -2.46 7.63 -2.89
N PRO A 104 -1.83 8.06 -1.77
CA PRO A 104 -0.76 9.07 -1.80
C PRO A 104 0.39 8.72 -2.76
N GLN A 105 0.65 7.43 -3.03
CA GLN A 105 1.65 7.03 -4.01
C GLN A 105 1.30 7.46 -5.45
N PHE A 106 0.06 7.90 -5.71
CA PHE A 106 -0.46 8.33 -7.00
C PHE A 106 -0.96 9.80 -7.01
N GLU A 107 -0.87 10.56 -5.92
CA GLU A 107 -1.28 11.98 -5.91
C GLU A 107 -0.30 12.89 -6.65
N LEU A 108 -0.79 13.86 -7.43
CA LEU A 108 0.06 14.81 -8.15
C LEU A 108 -0.13 16.22 -7.58
N ALA A 109 0.93 17.03 -7.56
CA ALA A 109 0.84 18.41 -7.10
C ALA A 109 -0.09 19.28 -7.98
N ARG A 110 -0.19 18.94 -9.28
CA ARG A 110 -1.05 19.63 -10.26
C ARG A 110 -1.75 18.59 -11.14
N PRO A 111 -2.77 17.90 -10.64
CA PRO A 111 -3.51 16.91 -11.41
C PRO A 111 -4.44 17.61 -12.40
N THR A 112 -4.67 16.99 -13.56
CA THR A 112 -5.81 17.34 -14.40
C THR A 112 -7.11 16.97 -13.68
N VAL A 113 -8.24 17.55 -14.08
CA VAL A 113 -9.56 17.21 -13.47
C VAL A 113 -9.83 15.71 -13.57
N ARG A 114 -9.65 15.14 -14.77
CA ARG A 114 -9.81 13.71 -15.03
C ARG A 114 -8.90 12.84 -14.16
N TYR A 115 -7.62 13.21 -14.01
CA TYR A 115 -6.71 12.45 -13.15
C TYR A 115 -7.12 12.53 -11.68
N LYS A 116 -7.58 13.70 -11.22
CA LYS A 116 -8.05 13.89 -9.85
C LYS A 116 -9.24 13.00 -9.52
N GLU A 117 -10.22 12.90 -10.41
CA GLU A 117 -11.38 12.00 -10.25
C GLU A 117 -10.93 10.54 -10.15
N MET A 118 -10.03 10.12 -11.03
CA MET A 118 -9.52 8.74 -11.04
C MET A 118 -8.76 8.36 -9.76
N ILE A 119 -7.91 9.26 -9.25
CA ILE A 119 -7.22 9.07 -7.96
C ILE A 119 -8.20 9.13 -6.78
N SER A 120 -9.26 9.92 -6.86
CA SER A 120 -10.29 9.96 -5.80
C SER A 120 -11.01 8.62 -5.63
N ASN A 121 -11.13 7.85 -6.71
CA ASN A 121 -11.69 6.50 -6.74
C ASN A 121 -10.67 5.41 -6.34
N THR A 122 -9.39 5.74 -6.19
CA THR A 122 -8.35 4.78 -5.74
C THR A 122 -8.45 4.62 -4.23
N PRO A 123 -8.36 3.42 -3.65
CA PRO A 123 -8.49 3.26 -2.21
C PRO A 123 -7.31 3.90 -1.46
N LEU A 124 -7.59 4.54 -0.32
CA LEU A 124 -6.54 5.07 0.55
C LEU A 124 -5.63 3.95 1.05
N ILE A 125 -6.26 2.85 1.47
CA ILE A 125 -5.61 1.61 1.91
C ILE A 125 -5.90 0.55 0.85
N PHE A 126 -4.87 0.04 0.20
CA PHE A 126 -5.04 -1.09 -0.71
C PHE A 126 -4.99 -2.39 0.08
N VAL A 127 -5.97 -3.27 -0.16
CA VAL A 127 -5.97 -4.66 0.30
C VAL A 127 -6.34 -5.51 -0.91
N GLY A 128 -5.39 -6.25 -1.46
CA GLY A 128 -5.68 -7.03 -2.66
C GLY A 128 -4.54 -7.92 -3.13
N SER A 129 -4.87 -8.84 -4.03
CA SER A 129 -3.88 -9.75 -4.60
C SER A 129 -2.86 -9.06 -5.52
N GLU A 130 -1.77 -9.76 -5.82
CA GLU A 130 -0.79 -9.31 -6.81
C GLU A 130 -1.41 -9.08 -8.20
N GLU A 131 -2.38 -9.89 -8.59
CA GLU A 131 -3.03 -9.83 -9.90
C GLU A 131 -3.84 -8.54 -10.04
N LYS A 132 -4.53 -8.12 -8.98
CA LYS A 132 -5.23 -6.83 -8.94
C LYS A 132 -4.23 -5.69 -9.04
N LEU A 133 -3.11 -5.82 -8.33
CA LEU A 133 -2.07 -4.81 -8.36
C LEU A 133 -1.41 -4.67 -9.74
N LYS A 134 -1.18 -5.79 -10.44
CA LYS A 134 -0.67 -5.83 -11.82
C LYS A 134 -1.63 -5.18 -12.82
N GLN A 135 -2.93 -5.18 -12.56
CA GLN A 135 -3.94 -4.54 -13.41
C GLN A 135 -4.13 -3.05 -13.08
N ILE A 136 -4.15 -2.69 -11.80
CA ILE A 136 -4.45 -1.31 -11.37
C ILE A 136 -3.28 -0.35 -11.62
N ILE A 137 -2.03 -0.79 -11.45
CA ILE A 137 -0.85 0.08 -11.62
C ILE A 137 -0.76 0.62 -13.05
N PRO A 138 -0.85 -0.20 -14.12
CA PRO A 138 -0.87 0.30 -15.49
C PRO A 138 -1.98 1.32 -15.75
N LEU A 139 -3.19 1.05 -15.25
CA LEU A 139 -4.36 1.92 -15.39
C LEU A 139 -4.12 3.28 -14.70
N LEU A 140 -3.63 3.30 -13.45
CA LEU A 140 -3.29 4.54 -12.76
C LEU A 140 -2.13 5.30 -13.40
N CYS A 141 -1.16 4.59 -13.97
CA CYS A 141 -0.02 5.19 -14.64
C CYS A 141 -0.35 5.71 -16.06
N SER A 142 -1.30 5.10 -16.78
CA SER A 142 -1.73 5.59 -18.09
C SER A 142 -2.43 6.93 -17.96
N ALA A 143 -3.31 7.08 -16.98
CA ALA A 143 -3.96 8.36 -16.71
C ALA A 143 -2.96 9.46 -16.34
N ALA A 144 -1.85 9.11 -15.68
CA ALA A 144 -0.78 10.06 -15.39
C ALA A 144 -0.02 10.52 -16.66
N LYS A 145 -0.06 9.76 -17.78
CA LYS A 145 0.56 10.18 -19.04
C LYS A 145 -0.12 11.42 -19.63
N THR A 146 -1.39 11.67 -19.32
CA THR A 146 -2.10 12.90 -19.73
C THR A 146 -1.40 14.17 -19.26
N LEU A 147 -0.57 14.10 -18.21
CA LEU A 147 0.29 15.23 -17.82
C LEU A 147 1.31 15.57 -18.91
N LYS A 148 1.91 14.56 -19.55
CA LYS A 148 2.86 14.78 -20.65
C LYS A 148 2.20 15.44 -21.85
N GLU A 149 0.96 15.05 -22.16
CA GLU A 149 0.15 15.64 -23.22
C GLU A 149 -0.16 17.12 -22.92
N ASN A 150 -0.28 17.47 -21.64
CA ASN A 150 -0.44 18.86 -21.17
C ASN A 150 0.89 19.58 -20.91
N GLY A 151 2.02 19.09 -21.45
CA GLY A 151 3.33 19.72 -21.34
C GLY A 151 4.02 19.58 -19.98
N LEU A 152 3.50 18.75 -19.07
CA LEU A 152 4.06 18.52 -17.75
C LEU A 152 4.94 17.26 -17.71
N HIS A 153 6.09 17.35 -17.04
CA HIS A 153 6.98 16.20 -16.87
C HIS A 153 6.38 15.18 -15.89
N VAL A 154 6.22 13.93 -16.34
CA VAL A 154 5.81 12.81 -15.46
C VAL A 154 7.04 12.38 -14.65
N PRO A 155 7.03 12.56 -13.32
CA PRO A 155 8.19 12.20 -12.51
C PRO A 155 8.46 10.69 -12.58
N PRO A 156 9.72 10.28 -12.44
CA PRO A 156 10.11 8.87 -12.60
C PRO A 156 9.36 7.93 -11.66
N TRP A 157 9.05 8.39 -10.44
CA TRP A 157 8.30 7.61 -9.45
C TRP A 157 6.82 7.39 -9.83
N ARG A 158 6.37 7.94 -10.96
CA ARG A 158 5.03 7.76 -11.53
C ARG A 158 5.02 7.05 -12.88
N LYS A 159 6.18 6.55 -13.31
CA LYS A 159 6.25 5.63 -14.44
C LYS A 159 5.85 4.23 -13.97
N HIS A 160 5.16 3.51 -14.86
CA HIS A 160 4.71 2.14 -14.62
C HIS A 160 5.80 1.24 -14.02
N ALA A 161 7.01 1.21 -14.61
CA ALA A 161 8.08 0.35 -14.14
C ALA A 161 8.54 0.66 -12.69
N TYR A 162 8.56 1.94 -12.30
CA TYR A 162 8.91 2.32 -10.93
C TYR A 162 7.82 1.91 -9.95
N MET A 163 6.55 2.22 -10.28
CA MET A 163 5.42 1.87 -9.43
C MET A 163 5.27 0.35 -9.30
N HIS A 164 5.39 -0.39 -10.40
CA HIS A 164 5.39 -1.85 -10.38
C HIS A 164 6.49 -2.41 -9.45
N SER A 165 7.69 -1.82 -9.46
CA SER A 165 8.81 -2.27 -8.62
C SER A 165 8.59 -2.08 -7.11
N LYS A 166 7.75 -1.12 -6.68
CA LYS A 166 7.42 -0.90 -5.26
C LYS A 166 6.84 -2.15 -4.61
N TRP A 167 5.96 -2.86 -5.31
CA TRP A 167 5.25 -3.99 -4.71
C TRP A 167 5.65 -5.34 -5.32
N LEU A 168 6.05 -5.36 -6.59
CA LEU A 168 6.20 -6.60 -7.36
C LEU A 168 7.67 -6.93 -7.72
N SER A 169 8.64 -6.24 -7.11
CA SER A 169 10.04 -6.62 -7.26
C SER A 169 10.31 -7.99 -6.61
N LYS A 170 11.06 -8.85 -7.31
CA LYS A 170 11.41 -10.21 -6.84
C LYS A 170 12.25 -10.24 -5.57
N ASN A 171 12.82 -9.10 -5.16
CA ASN A 171 13.69 -9.00 -4.00
C ASN A 171 12.97 -8.54 -2.72
N CYS A 172 11.67 -8.83 -2.59
CA CYS A 172 10.95 -8.66 -1.33
C CYS A 172 11.67 -9.41 -0.20
N LYS A 173 12.15 -8.69 0.80
CA LYS A 173 12.66 -9.26 2.04
C LYS A 173 11.55 -9.22 3.08
N LYS A 174 11.13 -10.39 3.58
CA LYS A 174 10.25 -10.48 4.74
C LYS A 174 11.02 -10.03 5.97
N VAL A 175 10.63 -8.91 6.56
CA VAL A 175 11.21 -8.42 7.82
C VAL A 175 10.41 -9.05 8.95
N SER A 176 11.06 -9.86 9.78
CA SER A 176 10.48 -10.28 11.03
C SER A 176 10.32 -9.05 11.92
N ALA A 177 9.10 -8.71 12.30
CA ALA A 177 8.87 -7.85 13.45
C ALA A 177 9.37 -8.62 14.68
N SER A 178 10.64 -8.45 15.04
CA SER A 178 11.17 -9.08 16.24
C SER A 178 10.63 -8.34 17.47
N PRO A 179 10.31 -9.04 18.58
CA PRO A 179 9.85 -8.42 19.82
C PRO A 179 10.82 -7.38 20.41
N GLN A 180 12.10 -7.38 19.99
CA GLN A 180 13.14 -6.50 20.50
C GLN A 180 12.97 -5.03 20.06
N ASP A 181 12.25 -4.78 18.95
CA ASP A 181 11.94 -3.41 18.49
C ASP A 181 10.82 -2.75 19.32
N ILE A 182 10.03 -3.53 20.05
CA ILE A 182 8.90 -3.07 20.87
C ILE A 182 9.37 -2.73 22.29
N ASP A 183 10.38 -3.46 22.77
CA ASP A 183 10.91 -3.32 24.14
C ASP A 183 11.68 -2.00 24.35
N SER A 184 12.28 -1.44 23.29
CA SER A 184 12.92 -0.11 23.38
C SER A 184 11.92 1.05 23.52
N VAL A 185 10.68 0.88 23.05
CA VAL A 185 9.65 1.94 23.13
C VAL A 185 8.96 1.92 24.49
N MET A 186 8.73 0.72 25.07
CA MET A 186 8.17 0.56 26.41
C MET A 186 9.15 0.92 27.53
N ARG A 187 10.46 0.64 27.36
CA ARG A 187 11.48 1.02 28.35
C ARG A 187 11.65 2.54 28.48
N VAL A 188 11.49 3.29 27.39
CA VAL A 188 11.56 4.75 27.43
C VAL A 188 10.39 5.32 28.24
N ILE A 189 9.19 4.74 28.17
CA ILE A 189 8.02 5.24 28.91
C ILE A 189 8.14 4.98 30.42
N ILE A 190 8.75 3.86 30.83
CA ILE A 190 8.88 3.52 32.26
C ILE A 190 9.96 4.37 32.96
N ILE A 191 11.04 4.76 32.26
CA ILE A 191 12.11 5.59 32.84
C ILE A 191 11.65 7.03 33.17
N PHE A 192 10.53 7.49 32.59
CA PHE A 192 9.97 8.82 32.89
C PHE A 192 8.88 8.81 33.98
N ILE A 193 8.55 7.66 34.59
CA ILE A 193 7.50 7.56 35.62
C ILE A 193 8.01 6.93 36.94
N THR A 194 9.33 6.84 37.12
CA THR A 194 9.98 6.56 38.43
C THR A 194 11.12 7.53 38.65
#